data_AF-A0A101QM74-F1
#
_entry.id   AF-A0A101QM74-F1
#
_cell.length_a   1.000
_cell.length_b   1.000
_cell.length_c   1.000
_cell.angle_alpha   90.00
_cell.angle_beta   90.00
_cell.angle_gamma   90.00
#
_symmetry.space_group_name_H-M   'P 1'
#
loop_
_entity.id
_entity.type
_entity.pdbx_description
1 polymer ?
#
loop_
_entity_poly.entity_id
_entity_poly.type
_entity_poly.pdbx_seq_one_letter_code
_entity_poly.pdbx_strand_id
1 'polypeptide(L)'
;MSSSYIERLAQGTPQAGAALQLAQIVDAVDTAREVAEAAKPTVWHFASTADARAAVEQDQVADGDVLVVASERAVAFVVGVWPVAITQEHGTFHAYAKLGKPAREYARGLYIPSVERAEQVAVEAGFALADPAAAQAARIAVGEPAPIEVPRMLVEPGDVLHAFGARLRIVDTGTRIADTGQAEWWALVQGATEEDSRRTYRGQWALAVPVETAAWDVVTVERVLPTPAA
;
A
#
# COMPACT_ATOMS: atom_id res chain seq x y z
N MET A 1 52.53 16.68 16.31
CA MET A 1 51.13 16.24 16.54
C MET A 1 51.17 15.14 17.58
N SER A 2 50.46 15.29 18.70
CA SER A 2 50.51 14.32 19.80
C SER A 2 49.61 13.14 19.47
N SER A 3 50.18 11.93 19.35
CA SER A 3 49.42 10.69 19.19
C SER A 3 48.53 10.44 20.41
N SER A 4 47.29 10.02 20.16
CA SER A 4 46.31 9.80 21.22
C SER A 4 46.79 8.70 22.18
N TYR A 5 46.27 8.69 23.41
CA TYR A 5 46.62 7.66 24.40
C TYR A 5 46.27 6.25 23.88
N ILE A 6 45.17 6.13 23.14
CA ILE A 6 44.71 4.88 22.53
C ILE A 6 45.65 4.42 21.39
N GLU A 7 46.09 5.33 20.52
CA GLU A 7 47.07 5.02 19.47
C GLU A 7 48.41 4.55 20.05
N ARG A 8 48.86 5.15 21.16
CA ARG A 8 50.09 4.73 21.85
C ARG A 8 49.96 3.34 22.48
N LEU A 9 48.80 3.01 23.04
CA LEU A 9 48.51 1.66 23.54
C LEU A 9 48.44 0.63 22.40
N ALA A 10 47.85 1.00 21.26
CA ALA A 10 47.74 0.15 20.08
C ALA A 10 49.10 -0.21 19.45
N GLN A 11 50.10 0.66 19.59
CA GLN A 11 51.48 0.39 19.17
C GLN A 11 52.25 -0.57 20.11
N GLY A 12 51.75 -0.78 21.33
CA GLY A 12 52.42 -1.56 22.36
C GLY A 12 52.31 -3.08 22.17
N THR A 13 51.24 -3.57 21.54
CA THR A 13 51.05 -5.00 21.24
C THR A 13 50.22 -5.21 19.96
N PRO A 14 50.43 -6.31 19.22
CA PRO A 14 49.61 -6.66 18.05
C PRO A 14 48.11 -6.77 18.37
N GLN A 15 47.76 -7.25 19.56
CA GLN A 15 46.38 -7.39 20.03
C GLN A 15 45.71 -6.02 20.25
N ALA A 16 46.44 -5.05 20.81
CA ALA A 16 45.94 -3.68 20.98
C ALA A 16 45.77 -2.97 19.62
N GLY A 17 46.68 -3.22 18.66
CA GLY A 17 46.55 -2.76 17.28
C GLY A 17 45.30 -3.31 16.58
N ALA A 18 45.05 -4.61 16.70
CA ALA A 18 43.86 -5.25 16.12
C ALA A 18 42.55 -4.75 16.75
N ALA A 19 42.53 -4.55 18.08
CA ALA A 19 41.36 -4.01 18.77
C ALA A 19 41.02 -2.58 18.31
N LEU A 20 42.04 -1.73 18.10
CA LEU A 20 41.84 -0.38 17.56
C LEU A 20 41.30 -0.42 16.12
N GLN A 21 41.83 -1.29 15.26
CA GLN A 21 41.34 -1.45 13.88
C GLN A 21 39.89 -1.92 13.85
N LEU A 22 39.52 -2.88 14.72
CA LEU A 22 38.14 -3.35 14.80
C LEU A 22 37.20 -2.24 15.27
N ALA A 23 37.59 -1.44 16.26
CA ALA A 23 36.81 -0.30 16.71
C ALA A 23 36.59 0.73 15.58
N GLN A 24 37.63 1.01 14.78
CA GLN A 24 37.53 1.90 13.62
C GLN A 24 36.61 1.35 12.52
N ILE A 25 36.62 0.04 12.28
CA ILE A 25 35.73 -0.61 11.33
C ILE A 25 34.28 -0.52 11.81
N VAL A 26 34.02 -0.78 13.10
CA VAL A 26 32.68 -0.67 13.68
C VAL A 26 32.16 0.76 13.56
N ASP A 27 32.96 1.75 13.96
CA ASP A 27 32.59 3.17 13.88
C ASP A 27 32.31 3.63 12.43
N ALA A 28 33.12 3.16 11.47
CA ALA A 28 32.90 3.42 10.06
C ALA A 28 31.62 2.76 9.52
N VAL A 29 31.33 1.53 9.95
CA VAL A 29 30.09 0.81 9.58
C VAL A 29 28.87 1.49 10.18
N ASP A 30 28.93 1.90 11.46
CA ASP A 30 27.83 2.58 12.13
C ASP A 30 27.57 3.95 11.49
N THR A 31 28.62 4.73 11.20
CA THR A 31 28.50 6.00 10.47
C THR A 31 27.91 5.78 9.07
N ALA A 32 28.39 4.78 8.32
CA ALA A 32 27.86 4.47 7.00
C ALA A 32 26.40 4.03 7.05
N ARG A 33 26.01 3.29 8.10
CA ARG A 33 24.64 2.88 8.34
C ARG A 33 23.74 4.06 8.66
N GLU A 34 24.16 4.98 9.54
CA GLU A 34 23.41 6.19 9.85
C GLU A 34 23.21 7.07 8.61
N VAL A 35 24.25 7.22 7.79
CA VAL A 35 24.16 7.95 6.52
C VAL A 35 23.21 7.27 5.53
N ALA A 36 23.25 5.94 5.43
CA ALA A 36 22.35 5.18 4.56
C ALA A 36 20.90 5.22 5.05
N GLU A 37 20.66 5.10 6.36
CA GLU A 37 19.33 5.22 6.97
C GLU A 37 18.76 6.65 6.81
N ALA A 38 19.63 7.68 6.78
CA ALA A 38 19.22 9.07 6.54
C ALA A 38 19.00 9.40 5.06
N ALA A 39 19.54 8.62 4.13
CA ALA A 39 19.42 8.87 2.70
C ALA A 39 18.01 8.47 2.22
N LYS A 40 17.19 9.49 1.94
CA LYS A 40 15.87 9.26 1.32
C LYS A 40 16.06 8.73 -0.11
N PRO A 41 15.27 7.74 -0.54
CA PRO A 41 15.22 7.31 -1.93
C PRO A 41 15.05 8.49 -2.89
N THR A 42 15.89 8.54 -3.93
CA THR A 42 15.78 9.58 -4.96
C THR A 42 14.60 9.26 -5.87
N VAL A 43 13.85 10.29 -6.26
CA VAL A 43 12.72 10.14 -7.17
C VAL A 43 13.15 10.59 -8.57
N TRP A 44 13.06 9.69 -9.53
CA TRP A 44 13.40 9.91 -10.92
C TRP A 44 12.16 9.92 -11.80
N HIS A 45 12.11 10.83 -12.77
CA HIS A 45 11.01 10.94 -13.71
C HIS A 45 11.48 10.56 -15.12
N PHE A 46 10.71 9.69 -15.77
CA PHE A 46 10.99 9.22 -17.13
C PHE A 46 9.78 9.42 -18.04
N ALA A 47 10.04 9.45 -19.35
CA ALA A 47 9.00 9.58 -20.36
C ALA A 47 8.22 8.27 -20.58
N SER A 48 8.89 7.12 -20.38
CA SER A 48 8.32 5.78 -20.52
C SER A 48 8.92 4.80 -19.50
N THR A 49 8.22 3.70 -19.21
CA THR A 49 8.75 2.63 -18.33
C THR A 49 9.90 1.87 -18.99
N ALA A 50 9.98 1.88 -20.32
CA ALA A 50 11.09 1.28 -21.06
C ALA A 50 12.39 2.07 -20.85
N ASP A 51 12.33 3.41 -20.92
CA ASP A 51 13.49 4.27 -20.65
C ASP A 51 13.96 4.14 -19.20
N ALA A 52 13.00 4.13 -18.27
CA ALA A 52 13.29 3.94 -16.84
C ALA A 52 13.98 2.59 -16.58
N ARG A 53 13.51 1.52 -17.23
CA ARG A 53 14.13 0.20 -17.14
C ARG A 53 15.54 0.19 -17.72
N ALA A 54 15.74 0.81 -18.87
CA ALA A 54 17.07 0.92 -19.49
C ALA A 54 18.05 1.69 -18.59
N ALA A 55 17.59 2.74 -17.89
CA ALA A 55 18.42 3.49 -16.94
C ALA A 55 18.86 2.62 -15.74
N VAL A 56 17.96 1.78 -15.20
CA VAL A 56 18.31 0.80 -14.14
C VAL A 56 19.32 -0.23 -14.67
N GLU A 57 19.10 -0.78 -15.87
CA GLU A 57 20.00 -1.78 -16.47
C GLU A 57 21.40 -1.20 -16.80
N GLN A 58 21.50 0.11 -16.97
CA GLN A 58 22.74 0.85 -17.20
C GLN A 58 23.37 1.41 -15.90
N ASP A 59 22.84 1.05 -14.73
CA ASP A 59 23.33 1.49 -13.41
C ASP A 59 23.29 3.02 -13.23
N GLN A 60 22.35 3.70 -13.89
CA GLN A 60 22.13 5.15 -13.76
C GLN A 60 21.22 5.51 -12.59
N VAL A 61 20.46 4.53 -12.11
CA VAL A 61 19.52 4.64 -11.00
C VAL A 61 19.95 3.66 -9.93
N ALA A 62 20.04 4.11 -8.69
CA ALA A 62 20.52 3.29 -7.60
C ALA A 62 19.46 2.29 -7.11
N ASP A 63 19.93 1.24 -6.45
CA ASP A 63 19.05 0.33 -5.70
C ASP A 63 18.26 1.12 -4.63
N GLY A 64 16.97 0.80 -4.50
CA GLY A 64 16.06 1.48 -3.58
C GLY A 64 15.51 2.83 -4.07
N ASP A 65 15.97 3.38 -5.20
CA ASP A 65 15.39 4.61 -5.77
C ASP A 65 13.97 4.39 -6.32
N VAL A 66 13.25 5.49 -6.51
CA VAL A 66 11.86 5.51 -7.00
C VAL A 66 11.82 6.03 -8.44
N LEU A 67 11.05 5.36 -9.28
CA LEU A 67 10.84 5.70 -10.69
C LEU A 67 9.40 6.11 -10.92
N VAL A 68 9.21 7.19 -11.66
CA VAL A 68 7.89 7.76 -11.96
C VAL A 68 7.74 7.92 -13.47
N VAL A 69 6.68 7.33 -14.01
CA VAL A 69 6.29 7.45 -15.41
C VAL A 69 4.83 7.89 -15.47
N ALA A 70 4.62 9.20 -15.47
CA ALA A 70 3.28 9.77 -15.34
C ALA A 70 2.36 9.46 -16.53
N SER A 71 2.91 9.41 -17.75
CA SER A 71 2.20 9.05 -18.98
C SER A 71 1.58 7.65 -18.91
N GLU A 72 2.21 6.75 -18.17
CA GLU A 72 1.79 5.36 -17.99
C GLU A 72 1.16 5.10 -16.62
N ARG A 73 0.98 6.16 -15.80
CA ARG A 73 0.49 6.10 -14.41
C ARG A 73 1.24 5.08 -13.55
N ALA A 74 2.52 4.87 -13.84
CA ALA A 74 3.34 3.86 -13.23
C ALA A 74 4.35 4.50 -12.26
N VAL A 75 4.40 3.99 -11.03
CA VAL A 75 5.44 4.28 -10.06
C VAL A 75 6.07 2.95 -9.62
N ALA A 76 7.39 2.92 -9.54
CA ALA A 76 8.14 1.75 -9.13
C ALA A 76 9.23 2.12 -8.13
N PHE A 77 9.70 1.13 -7.37
CA PHE A 77 10.96 1.22 -6.64
C PHE A 77 11.93 0.16 -7.18
N VAL A 78 13.22 0.45 -7.12
CA VAL A 78 14.27 -0.45 -7.63
C VAL A 78 14.64 -1.47 -6.56
N VAL A 79 14.66 -2.75 -6.93
CA VAL A 79 15.11 -3.88 -6.10
C VAL A 79 16.27 -4.57 -6.81
N GLY A 80 17.49 -4.31 -6.36
CA GLY A 80 18.72 -4.65 -7.07
C GLY A 80 18.75 -4.01 -8.45
N VAL A 81 18.36 -4.78 -9.48
CA VAL A 81 18.26 -4.33 -10.88
C VAL A 81 16.84 -4.43 -11.44
N TRP A 82 15.86 -4.71 -10.58
CA TRP A 82 14.47 -4.95 -10.96
C TRP A 82 13.58 -3.82 -10.48
N PRO A 83 13.07 -2.95 -11.38
CA PRO A 83 12.04 -2.00 -11.01
C PRO A 83 10.72 -2.74 -10.77
N VAL A 84 10.22 -2.66 -9.54
CA VAL A 84 8.95 -3.27 -9.11
C VAL A 84 7.89 -2.17 -8.99
N ALA A 85 6.81 -2.29 -9.75
CA ALA A 85 5.72 -1.33 -9.70
C ALA A 85 4.96 -1.41 -8.38
N ILE A 86 4.75 -0.25 -7.74
CA ILE A 86 3.86 -0.10 -6.58
C ILE A 86 2.43 0.25 -7.00
N THR A 87 2.24 0.70 -8.24
CA THR A 87 0.96 1.04 -8.85
C THR A 87 0.36 -0.13 -9.62
N GLN A 88 -0.97 -0.11 -9.81
CA GLN A 88 -1.69 -1.11 -10.62
C GLN A 88 -1.20 -1.11 -12.06
N GLU A 89 -1.11 0.08 -12.67
CA GLU A 89 -0.45 0.26 -13.96
C GLU A 89 1.05 0.13 -13.76
N HIS A 90 1.68 -0.74 -14.54
CA HIS A 90 3.09 -1.09 -14.35
C HIS A 90 3.91 -1.07 -15.64
N GLY A 91 3.28 -0.91 -16.82
CA GLY A 91 3.99 -0.93 -18.10
C GLY A 91 4.96 -2.12 -18.22
N THR A 92 6.23 -1.81 -18.48
CA THR A 92 7.34 -2.78 -18.58
C THR A 92 8.03 -3.13 -17.25
N PHE A 93 7.59 -2.57 -16.13
CA PHE A 93 8.11 -2.91 -14.81
C PHE A 93 7.64 -4.29 -14.35
N HIS A 94 8.32 -4.81 -13.33
CA HIS A 94 7.88 -6.02 -12.68
C HIS A 94 6.60 -5.74 -11.91
N ALA A 95 5.52 -6.42 -12.27
CA ALA A 95 4.24 -6.30 -11.58
C ALA A 95 4.38 -6.63 -10.09
N TYR A 96 3.72 -5.86 -9.23
CA TYR A 96 3.71 -6.03 -7.78
C TYR A 96 3.45 -7.48 -7.35
N ALA A 97 2.49 -8.15 -7.99
CA ALA A 97 2.12 -9.53 -7.69
C ALA A 97 3.29 -10.53 -7.81
N LYS A 98 4.31 -10.23 -8.63
CA LYS A 98 5.50 -11.08 -8.80
C LYS A 98 6.46 -11.02 -7.61
N LEU A 99 6.27 -10.08 -6.68
CA LEU A 99 7.08 -9.97 -5.47
C LEU A 99 6.80 -11.12 -4.48
N GLY A 100 5.62 -11.74 -4.59
CA GLY A 100 5.22 -12.93 -3.81
C GLY A 100 4.92 -12.67 -2.33
N LYS A 101 5.10 -11.44 -1.86
CA LYS A 101 4.75 -10.95 -0.52
C LYS A 101 4.58 -9.43 -0.55
N PRO A 102 3.97 -8.81 0.48
CA PRO A 102 3.86 -7.36 0.56
C PRO A 102 5.23 -6.68 0.48
N ALA A 103 5.34 -5.54 -0.21
CA ALA A 103 6.62 -4.88 -0.46
C ALA A 103 7.31 -4.41 0.82
N ARG A 104 6.54 -4.01 1.84
CA ARG A 104 7.05 -3.66 3.17
C ARG A 104 7.68 -4.84 3.91
N GLU A 105 7.35 -6.07 3.54
CA GLU A 105 7.93 -7.31 4.10
C GLU A 105 9.07 -7.88 3.23
N TYR A 106 9.23 -7.35 2.01
CA TYR A 106 10.24 -7.83 1.08
C TYR A 106 11.65 -7.57 1.61
N ALA A 107 12.55 -8.54 1.38
CA ALA A 107 13.93 -8.52 1.88
C ALA A 107 14.05 -8.14 3.37
N ARG A 108 13.13 -8.62 4.22
CA ARG A 108 13.07 -8.32 5.66
C ARG A 108 12.91 -6.82 5.96
N GLY A 109 12.20 -6.10 5.09
CA GLY A 109 11.90 -4.68 5.26
C GLY A 109 13.01 -3.72 4.79
N LEU A 110 14.04 -4.23 4.10
CA LEU A 110 15.14 -3.40 3.59
C LEU A 110 14.65 -2.22 2.72
N TYR A 111 13.55 -2.42 1.99
CA TYR A 111 13.00 -1.45 1.06
C TYR A 111 11.85 -0.61 1.64
N ILE A 112 11.60 -0.65 2.96
CA ILE A 112 10.51 0.13 3.58
C ILE A 112 10.56 1.61 3.18
N PRO A 113 11.72 2.32 3.25
CA PRO A 113 11.79 3.73 2.85
C PRO A 113 11.43 3.94 1.38
N SER A 114 11.89 3.04 0.50
CA SER A 114 11.60 3.06 -0.94
C SER A 114 10.12 2.88 -1.23
N VAL A 115 9.50 1.91 -0.55
CA VAL A 115 8.07 1.61 -0.67
C VAL A 115 7.25 2.79 -0.17
N GLU A 116 7.55 3.33 1.01
CA GLU A 116 6.87 4.50 1.55
C GLU A 116 6.97 5.70 0.61
N ARG A 117 8.16 5.94 0.07
CA ARG A 117 8.36 7.04 -0.87
C ARG A 117 7.60 6.83 -2.18
N ALA A 118 7.62 5.61 -2.72
CA ALA A 118 6.90 5.27 -3.94
C ALA A 118 5.37 5.35 -3.76
N GLU A 119 4.85 4.84 -2.64
CA GLU A 119 3.43 4.94 -2.26
C GLU A 119 3.01 6.41 -2.13
N GLN A 120 3.79 7.22 -1.42
CA GLN A 120 3.53 8.65 -1.27
C GLN A 120 3.44 9.34 -2.63
N VAL A 121 4.43 9.12 -3.51
CA VAL A 121 4.47 9.73 -4.85
C VAL A 121 3.28 9.27 -5.70
N ALA A 122 2.90 8.00 -5.63
CA ALA A 122 1.73 7.48 -6.35
C ALA A 122 0.43 8.11 -5.84
N VAL A 123 0.26 8.28 -4.52
CA VAL A 123 -0.90 8.94 -3.92
C VAL A 123 -0.96 10.42 -4.31
N GLU A 124 0.15 11.15 -4.22
CA GLU A 124 0.25 12.56 -4.65
C GLU A 124 -0.10 12.74 -6.13
N ALA A 125 0.23 11.76 -6.97
CA ALA A 125 -0.09 11.76 -8.40
C ALA A 125 -1.51 11.22 -8.73
N GLY A 126 -2.26 10.73 -7.74
CA GLY A 126 -3.59 10.13 -7.94
C GLY A 126 -3.56 8.79 -8.70
N PHE A 127 -2.47 8.02 -8.55
CA PHE A 127 -2.33 6.70 -9.15
C PHE A 127 -2.79 5.60 -8.19
N ALA A 128 -3.46 4.59 -8.73
CA ALA A 128 -3.97 3.48 -7.93
C ALA A 128 -2.82 2.57 -7.50
N LEU A 129 -2.70 2.33 -6.19
CA LEU A 129 -1.74 1.38 -5.62
C LEU A 129 -2.12 -0.07 -5.94
N ALA A 130 -1.13 -0.91 -6.22
CA ALA A 130 -1.31 -2.33 -6.50
C ALA A 130 -1.57 -3.16 -5.24
N ASP A 131 -1.01 -2.74 -4.10
CA ASP A 131 -1.29 -3.38 -2.81
C ASP A 131 -2.67 -2.94 -2.30
N PRO A 132 -3.63 -3.88 -2.11
CA PRO A 132 -4.96 -3.53 -1.60
C PRO A 132 -4.93 -2.87 -0.22
N ALA A 133 -4.03 -3.30 0.67
CA ALA A 133 -3.95 -2.75 2.02
C ALA A 133 -3.41 -1.32 2.01
N ALA A 134 -2.38 -1.06 1.20
CA ALA A 134 -1.84 0.30 1.03
C ALA A 134 -2.86 1.22 0.33
N ALA A 135 -3.57 0.72 -0.68
CA ALA A 135 -4.65 1.45 -1.34
C ALA A 135 -5.78 1.83 -0.37
N GLN A 136 -6.18 0.89 0.50
CA GLN A 136 -7.17 1.12 1.54
C GLN A 136 -6.71 2.18 2.54
N ALA A 137 -5.48 2.06 3.04
CA ALA A 137 -4.89 3.03 3.97
C ALA A 137 -4.82 4.45 3.38
N ALA A 138 -4.42 4.57 2.11
CA ALA A 138 -4.37 5.84 1.39
C ALA A 138 -5.75 6.51 1.32
N ARG A 139 -6.80 5.74 0.99
CA ARG A 139 -8.20 6.25 0.93
C ARG A 139 -8.68 6.74 2.30
N ILE A 140 -8.41 5.97 3.36
CA ILE A 140 -8.74 6.36 4.74
C ILE A 140 -8.06 7.68 5.12
N ALA A 141 -6.77 7.83 4.77
CA ALA A 141 -5.99 9.01 5.11
C ALA A 141 -6.55 10.30 4.47
N VAL A 142 -7.13 10.21 3.27
CA VAL A 142 -7.77 11.35 2.59
C VAL A 142 -9.28 11.47 2.83
N GLY A 143 -9.85 10.61 3.69
CA GLY A 143 -11.28 10.62 4.00
C GLY A 143 -12.18 10.10 2.88
N GLU A 144 -11.63 9.33 1.94
CA GLU A 144 -12.40 8.68 0.89
C GLU A 144 -13.02 7.36 1.36
N PRO A 145 -14.16 6.92 0.79
CA PRO A 145 -14.74 5.62 1.09
C PRO A 145 -13.72 4.51 0.82
N ALA A 146 -13.48 3.65 1.79
CA ALA A 146 -12.53 2.55 1.70
C ALA A 146 -13.28 1.20 1.72
N PRO A 147 -12.88 0.22 0.88
CA PRO A 147 -13.47 -1.10 0.92
C PRO A 147 -13.11 -1.79 2.24
N ILE A 148 -14.13 -2.29 2.95
CA ILE A 148 -14.00 -3.09 4.18
C ILE A 148 -14.88 -4.31 4.10
N GLU A 149 -14.43 -5.39 4.71
CA GLU A 149 -15.24 -6.57 4.95
C GLU A 149 -15.96 -6.42 6.29
N VAL A 150 -17.29 -6.51 6.27
CA VAL A 150 -18.14 -6.42 7.47
C VAL A 150 -19.17 -7.54 7.45
N PRO A 151 -19.58 -8.06 8.61
CA PRO A 151 -20.81 -8.84 8.70
C PRO A 151 -21.97 -8.07 8.07
N ARG A 152 -22.80 -8.73 7.25
CA ARG A 152 -23.94 -8.10 6.55
C ARG A 152 -24.88 -7.36 7.50
N MET A 153 -25.03 -7.85 8.72
CA MET A 153 -25.81 -7.21 9.79
C MET A 153 -25.27 -5.85 10.24
N LEU A 154 -24.00 -5.53 9.96
CA LEU A 154 -23.35 -4.27 10.32
C LEU A 154 -23.27 -3.27 9.15
N VAL A 155 -23.91 -3.57 8.03
CA VAL A 155 -24.06 -2.63 6.92
C VAL A 155 -24.95 -1.46 7.35
N GLU A 156 -24.53 -0.24 7.04
CA GLU A 156 -25.16 1.01 7.49
C GLU A 156 -25.71 1.84 6.30
N PRO A 157 -26.72 2.70 6.53
CA PRO A 157 -27.13 3.68 5.53
C PRO A 157 -25.95 4.57 5.12
N GLY A 158 -25.78 4.76 3.81
CA GLY A 158 -24.66 5.51 3.23
C GLY A 158 -23.51 4.64 2.75
N ASP A 159 -23.40 3.39 3.20
CA ASP A 159 -22.45 2.43 2.65
C ASP A 159 -22.68 2.18 1.16
N VAL A 160 -21.63 1.76 0.46
CA VAL A 160 -21.74 1.19 -0.89
C VAL A 160 -21.42 -0.29 -0.84
N LEU A 161 -22.44 -1.14 -0.88
CA LEU A 161 -22.34 -2.59 -0.90
C LEU A 161 -21.93 -3.11 -2.28
N HIS A 162 -20.94 -3.99 -2.31
CA HIS A 162 -20.56 -4.73 -3.51
C HIS A 162 -21.38 -6.01 -3.61
N ALA A 163 -22.38 -6.03 -4.50
CA ALA A 163 -23.25 -7.18 -4.68
C ALA A 163 -23.75 -7.28 -6.12
N PHE A 164 -24.02 -8.51 -6.57
CA PHE A 164 -24.55 -8.79 -7.92
C PHE A 164 -23.70 -8.21 -9.07
N GLY A 165 -22.39 -8.08 -8.87
CA GLY A 165 -21.48 -7.50 -9.86
C GLY A 165 -21.63 -5.98 -10.05
N ALA A 166 -22.25 -5.29 -9.09
CA ALA A 166 -22.47 -3.85 -9.08
C ALA A 166 -22.19 -3.24 -7.71
N ARG A 167 -22.05 -1.91 -7.69
CA ARG A 167 -21.94 -1.11 -6.46
C ARG A 167 -23.32 -0.56 -6.11
N LEU A 168 -23.80 -0.88 -4.91
CA LEU A 168 -25.15 -0.54 -4.44
C LEU A 168 -25.06 0.40 -3.25
N ARG A 169 -25.52 1.64 -3.40
CA ARG A 169 -25.67 2.55 -2.26
C ARG A 169 -26.80 2.05 -1.37
N ILE A 170 -26.50 1.87 -0.09
CA ILE A 170 -27.49 1.56 0.95
C ILE A 170 -28.20 2.86 1.34
N VAL A 171 -29.50 2.89 1.09
CA VAL A 171 -30.38 4.03 1.44
C VAL A 171 -30.91 3.85 2.86
N ASP A 172 -31.32 2.62 3.19
CA ASP A 172 -31.83 2.25 4.51
C ASP A 172 -31.62 0.76 4.75
N THR A 173 -31.64 0.33 6.01
CA THR A 173 -31.35 -1.05 6.41
C THR A 173 -32.01 -1.37 7.75
N GLY A 174 -32.37 -2.64 7.96
CA GLY A 174 -32.93 -3.07 9.23
C GLY A 174 -33.25 -4.54 9.27
N THR A 175 -33.95 -4.95 10.33
CA THR A 175 -34.52 -6.28 10.47
C THR A 175 -36.03 -6.20 10.54
N ARG A 176 -36.72 -7.24 10.04
CA ARG A 176 -38.18 -7.38 10.13
C ARG A 176 -38.56 -8.84 10.23
N ILE A 177 -39.81 -9.10 10.56
CA ILE A 177 -40.42 -10.43 10.45
C ILE A 177 -41.22 -10.44 9.15
N ALA A 178 -40.89 -11.35 8.24
CA ALA A 178 -41.63 -11.54 6.99
C ALA A 178 -43.00 -12.19 7.26
N ASP A 179 -43.89 -12.16 6.27
CA ASP A 179 -45.23 -12.78 6.35
C ASP A 179 -45.16 -14.30 6.61
N THR A 180 -44.02 -14.92 6.30
CA THR A 180 -43.71 -16.34 6.60
C THR A 180 -43.40 -16.59 8.08
N GLY A 181 -43.27 -15.53 8.88
CA GLY A 181 -42.84 -15.60 10.28
C GLY A 181 -41.32 -15.66 10.47
N GLN A 182 -40.54 -15.69 9.40
CA GLN A 182 -39.07 -15.71 9.47
C GLN A 182 -38.51 -14.29 9.65
N ALA A 183 -37.47 -14.16 10.47
CA ALA A 183 -36.75 -12.91 10.59
C ALA A 183 -35.84 -12.70 9.37
N GLU A 184 -35.91 -11.52 8.77
CA GLU A 184 -35.10 -11.12 7.62
C GLU A 184 -34.36 -9.82 7.93
N TRP A 185 -33.10 -9.77 7.52
CA TRP A 185 -32.40 -8.52 7.31
C TRP A 185 -32.77 -7.98 5.94
N TRP A 186 -33.04 -6.68 5.85
CA TRP A 186 -33.38 -6.02 4.60
C TRP A 186 -32.56 -4.75 4.42
N ALA A 187 -32.29 -4.40 3.17
CA ALA A 187 -31.73 -3.10 2.81
C ALA A 187 -32.46 -2.51 1.60
N LEU A 188 -32.80 -1.23 1.68
CA LEU A 188 -33.22 -0.44 0.53
C LEU A 188 -31.96 0.06 -0.18
N VAL A 189 -31.84 -0.28 -1.46
CA VAL A 189 -30.63 -0.03 -2.24
C VAL A 189 -30.93 0.63 -3.58
N GLN A 190 -29.92 1.28 -4.14
CA GLN A 190 -29.90 1.77 -5.51
C GLN A 190 -28.49 1.66 -6.08
N GLY A 191 -28.35 1.64 -7.40
CA GLY A 191 -27.01 1.73 -8.03
C GLY A 191 -26.25 2.95 -7.52
N ALA A 192 -24.98 2.77 -7.15
CA ALA A 192 -24.11 3.84 -6.68
C ALA A 192 -23.81 4.86 -7.80
N THR A 193 -23.81 4.38 -9.04
CA THR A 193 -23.70 5.18 -10.27
C THR A 193 -24.82 4.81 -11.25
N GLU A 194 -24.98 5.59 -12.32
CA GLU A 194 -25.92 5.26 -13.40
C GLU A 194 -25.54 3.95 -14.12
N GLU A 195 -24.25 3.63 -14.21
CA GLU A 195 -23.81 2.34 -14.74
C GLU A 195 -24.23 1.17 -13.84
N ASP A 196 -24.05 1.30 -12.52
CA ASP A 196 -24.49 0.30 -11.54
C ASP A 196 -26.01 0.10 -11.58
N SER A 197 -26.77 1.20 -11.73
CA SER A 197 -28.23 1.17 -11.93
C SER A 197 -28.63 0.46 -13.23
N ARG A 198 -27.81 0.55 -14.29
CA ARG A 198 -28.05 -0.18 -15.55
C ARG A 198 -27.75 -1.67 -15.45
N ARG A 199 -26.77 -2.06 -14.62
CA ARG A 199 -26.42 -3.46 -14.36
C ARG A 199 -27.42 -4.18 -13.45
N THR A 200 -28.15 -3.42 -12.63
CA THR A 200 -29.14 -3.95 -11.68
C THR A 200 -30.53 -3.39 -12.00
N TYR A 201 -31.06 -2.50 -11.15
CA TYR A 201 -32.33 -1.84 -11.33
C TYR A 201 -32.12 -0.33 -11.43
N ARG A 202 -32.91 0.32 -12.30
CA ARG A 202 -32.79 1.76 -12.57
C ARG A 202 -33.19 2.65 -11.39
N GLY A 203 -33.96 2.13 -10.44
CA GLY A 203 -34.44 2.86 -9.26
C GLY A 203 -34.10 2.15 -7.96
N GLN A 204 -34.71 2.60 -6.86
CA GLN A 204 -34.58 1.95 -5.57
C GLN A 204 -35.32 0.61 -5.54
N TRP A 205 -34.70 -0.37 -4.89
CA TRP A 205 -35.28 -1.70 -4.69
C TRP A 205 -34.79 -2.27 -3.37
N ALA A 206 -35.51 -3.24 -2.82
CA ALA A 206 -35.16 -3.88 -1.57
C ALA A 206 -34.47 -5.21 -1.83
N LEU A 207 -33.37 -5.45 -1.11
CA LEU A 207 -32.81 -6.78 -0.94
C LEU A 207 -33.16 -7.28 0.47
N ALA A 208 -33.47 -8.55 0.58
CA ALA A 208 -33.78 -9.19 1.85
C ALA A 208 -33.12 -10.56 1.93
N VAL A 209 -32.60 -10.91 3.10
CA VAL A 209 -31.89 -12.15 3.38
C VAL A 209 -32.34 -12.64 4.76
N PRO A 210 -32.58 -13.95 4.97
CA PRO A 210 -32.86 -14.49 6.30
C PRO A 210 -31.78 -14.06 7.31
N VAL A 211 -32.19 -13.64 8.51
CA VAL A 211 -31.24 -13.17 9.55
C VAL A 211 -30.23 -14.27 9.89
N GLU A 212 -30.66 -15.53 9.88
CA GLU A 212 -29.77 -16.67 10.09
C GLU A 212 -28.62 -16.73 9.07
N THR A 213 -28.85 -16.33 7.82
CA THR A 213 -27.79 -16.24 6.81
C THR A 213 -27.02 -14.94 6.94
N ALA A 214 -27.71 -13.81 7.11
CA ALA A 214 -27.09 -12.49 7.20
C ALA A 214 -26.14 -12.35 8.42
N ALA A 215 -26.40 -13.06 9.52
CA ALA A 215 -25.57 -13.02 10.72
C ALA A 215 -24.16 -13.60 10.53
N TRP A 216 -23.99 -14.52 9.57
CA TRP A 216 -22.71 -15.19 9.29
C TRP A 216 -22.07 -14.76 7.98
N ASP A 217 -22.83 -14.03 7.15
CA ASP A 217 -22.37 -13.58 5.85
C ASP A 217 -21.48 -12.33 5.99
N VAL A 218 -20.31 -12.37 5.35
CA VAL A 218 -19.36 -11.27 5.29
C VAL A 218 -19.45 -10.64 3.92
N VAL A 219 -19.67 -9.33 3.89
CA VAL A 219 -19.82 -8.56 2.66
C VAL A 219 -18.78 -7.47 2.57
N THR A 220 -18.41 -7.11 1.35
CA THR A 220 -17.56 -5.95 1.11
C THR A 220 -18.43 -4.70 0.93
N VAL A 221 -18.17 -3.68 1.73
CA VAL A 221 -18.78 -2.35 1.58
C VAL A 221 -17.68 -1.29 1.43
N GLU A 222 -17.96 -0.20 0.71
CA GLU A 222 -17.16 1.01 0.82
C GLU A 222 -17.79 1.93 1.86
N ARG A 223 -16.99 2.32 2.86
CA ARG A 223 -17.41 3.19 3.96
C ARG A 223 -16.37 4.29 4.17
N VAL A 224 -16.82 5.51 4.44
CA VAL A 224 -15.93 6.57 4.93
C VAL A 224 -15.55 6.24 6.36
N LEU A 225 -14.30 5.86 6.57
CA LEU A 225 -13.77 5.55 7.88
C LEU A 225 -13.22 6.82 8.55
N PRO A 226 -13.28 6.91 9.88
CA PRO A 226 -12.64 8.02 10.58
C PRO A 226 -11.14 8.01 10.29
N THR A 227 -10.60 9.18 9.92
CA THR A 227 -9.15 9.35 9.81
C THR A 227 -8.53 9.12 11.18
N PRO A 228 -7.51 8.25 11.31
CA PRO A 228 -6.84 8.04 12.58
C PRO A 228 -6.29 9.38 13.11
N ALA A 229 -6.48 9.64 14.41
CA ALA A 229 -5.91 10.82 15.04
C ALA A 229 -4.37 10.78 14.95
N ALA A 230 -3.78 11.91 14.58
CA ALA A 230 -2.32 12.09 14.45
C ALA A 230 -1.60 11.96 15.80
#